data_AF-A0A932GS25-F1
#
_entry.id   AF-A0A932GS25-F1
#
_cell.length_a   1.000
_cell.length_b   1.000
_cell.length_c   1.000
_cell.angle_alpha   90.00
_cell.angle_beta   90.00
_cell.angle_gamma   90.00
#
_symmetry.space_group_name_H-M   'P 1'
#
loop_
_entity.id
_entity.type
_entity.pdbx_description
1 polymer ?
#
loop_
_entity_poly.entity_id
_entity_poly.type
_entity_poly.pdbx_seq_one_letter_code
_entity_poly.pdbx_strand_id
1 'polypeptide(L)'
;MAAVKMWGRGQLTIPASLRRELHLDEETTLNVVKVGKSLVLTTRTLVGDKVARKAAKEMKNVGLKLRDLLKDLEKQRVRYNRERYGS
;
A
#
# COMPACT_ATOMS: atom_id res chain seq x y z
N MET A 1 9.65 15.89 23.36
CA MET A 1 9.56 16.76 22.16
C MET A 1 10.96 16.81 21.54
N ALA A 2 11.11 16.38 20.29
CA ALA A 2 12.42 16.39 19.62
C ALA A 2 12.45 17.56 18.63
N ALA A 3 13.38 18.50 18.82
CA ALA A 3 13.63 19.56 17.85
C ALA A 3 14.61 19.02 16.80
N VAL A 4 14.26 19.17 15.51
CA VAL A 4 15.09 18.73 14.38
C VAL A 4 15.47 19.94 13.55
N LYS A 5 16.72 19.97 13.08
CA LYS A 5 17.21 20.99 12.15
C LYS A 5 16.87 20.55 10.72
N MET A 6 16.38 21.48 9.92
CA MET A 6 16.25 21.29 8.48
C MET A 6 17.56 21.66 7.78
N TRP A 7 17.95 20.90 6.76
CA TRP A 7 19.12 21.18 5.94
C TRP A 7 18.86 20.86 4.47
N GLY A 8 19.77 21.31 3.60
CA GLY A 8 19.65 21.13 2.16
C GLY A 8 18.29 21.61 1.64
N ARG A 9 17.76 20.93 0.62
CA ARG A 9 16.49 21.25 -0.06
C ARG A 9 15.25 20.82 0.74
N GLY A 10 15.22 21.13 2.03
CA GLY A 10 14.11 20.75 2.93
C GLY A 10 14.23 19.35 3.53
N GLN A 11 15.44 18.79 3.60
CA GLN A 11 15.66 17.51 4.27
C GLN A 11 15.66 17.70 5.79
N LEU A 12 15.15 16.69 6.48
CA LEU A 12 15.18 16.58 7.93
C LEU A 12 15.36 15.11 8.30
N THR A 13 16.06 14.85 9.40
CA THR A 13 16.17 13.48 9.93
C THR A 13 15.09 13.23 10.97
N ILE A 14 14.37 12.12 10.82
CA ILE A 14 13.45 11.63 11.84
C ILE A 14 14.27 10.91 12.93
N PRO A 15 14.22 11.36 14.20
CA PRO A 15 14.94 10.74 15.31
C PRO A 15 14.63 9.24 15.46
N ALA A 16 15.63 8.47 15.91
CA ALA A 16 15.53 7.01 16.02
C ALA A 16 14.42 6.51 16.97
N SER A 17 14.01 7.31 17.97
CA SER A 17 12.86 7.01 18.82
C SER A 17 11.56 7.02 18.02
N LEU A 18 11.31 8.08 17.25
CA LEU A 18 10.11 8.23 16.43
C LEU A 18 10.06 7.22 15.30
N ARG A 19 11.21 6.89 14.66
CA ARG A 19 11.25 5.84 13.64
C ARG A 19 10.80 4.49 14.19
N ARG A 20 11.23 4.12 15.41
CA ARG A 20 10.83 2.85 16.04
C ARG A 20 9.36 2.84 16.43
N GLU A 21 8.88 3.93 17.02
CA GLU A 21 7.48 4.07 17.43
C GLU A 21 6.52 4.01 16.24
N LEU A 22 6.89 4.63 15.12
CA LEU A 22 6.09 4.69 13.90
C LEU A 22 6.39 3.58 12.89
N HIS A 23 7.26 2.63 13.25
CA HIS A 23 7.71 1.53 12.38
C HIS A 23 8.20 2.00 11.00
N LEU A 24 9.00 3.07 10.98
CA LEU A 24 9.58 3.63 9.75
C LEU A 24 10.95 2.99 9.47
N ASP A 25 11.10 2.49 8.25
CA ASP A 25 12.37 2.00 7.69
C ASP A 25 12.84 2.90 6.53
N GLU A 26 13.93 2.49 5.85
CA GLU A 26 14.54 3.26 4.76
C GLU A 26 13.68 3.30 3.49
N GLU A 27 12.81 2.31 3.30
CA GLU A 27 11.89 2.21 2.16
C GLU A 27 10.54 2.88 2.43
N THR A 28 10.33 3.35 3.66
CA THR A 28 9.05 3.92 4.08
C THR A 28 8.81 5.26 3.38
N THR A 29 7.80 5.28 2.51
CA THR A 29 7.32 6.51 1.88
C THR A 29 6.34 7.23 2.78
N LEU A 30 6.50 8.55 2.92
CA LEU A 30 5.59 9.41 3.69
C LEU A 30 4.82 10.35 2.76
N ASN A 31 3.52 10.50 3.01
CA ASN A 31 2.75 11.60 2.46
C ASN A 31 3.00 12.86 3.30
N VAL A 32 3.14 14.01 2.65
CA VAL A 32 3.29 15.31 3.31
C VAL A 32 2.04 16.14 3.04
N VAL A 33 1.35 16.54 4.09
CA VAL A 33 0.17 17.41 4.00
C VAL A 33 0.37 18.65 4.86
N LYS A 34 0.12 19.84 4.30
CA LYS A 34 0.12 21.09 5.07
C LYS A 34 -1.23 21.27 5.76
N VAL A 35 -1.21 21.44 7.08
CA VAL A 35 -2.39 21.77 7.88
C VAL A 35 -2.10 23.06 8.64
N GLY A 36 -2.67 24.17 8.18
CA GLY A 36 -2.39 25.50 8.72
C GLY A 36 -0.91 25.87 8.60
N LYS A 37 -0.23 26.03 9.75
CA LYS A 37 1.22 26.31 9.84
C LYS A 37 2.07 25.06 10.13
N SER A 38 1.47 23.87 10.05
CA SER A 38 2.13 22.59 10.36
C SER A 38 2.23 21.70 9.13
N LEU A 39 3.25 20.85 9.12
CA LEU A 39 3.34 19.72 8.19
C LEU A 39 2.96 18.45 8.94
N VAL A 40 2.03 17.70 8.36
CA VAL A 40 1.61 16.38 8.85
C VAL A 40 2.17 15.34 7.89
N LEU A 41 2.92 14.40 8.46
CA LEU A 41 3.52 13.28 7.75
C LEU A 41 2.71 12.02 8.09
N THR A 42 2.26 11.29 7.07
CA THR A 42 1.57 10.00 7.28
C THR A 42 2.22 8.92 6.44
N THR A 43 2.26 7.68 6.95
CA THR A 43 2.80 6.55 6.20
C THR A 43 1.96 6.29 4.95
N ARG A 44 2.62 6.27 3.79
CA ARG A 44 1.97 5.90 2.55
C ARG A 44 1.95 4.39 2.45
N THR A 45 0.85 3.78 2.87
CA THR A 45 0.61 2.37 2.55
C THR A 45 0.30 2.25 1.07
N LEU A 46 1.07 1.43 0.34
CA LEU A 46 0.76 1.09 -1.03
C LEU A 46 -0.62 0.42 -1.05
N VAL A 47 -1.58 1.02 -1.77
CA VAL A 47 -2.96 0.52 -1.86
C VAL A 47 -2.96 -0.94 -2.33
N GLY A 48 -2.04 -1.28 -3.25
CA GLY A 48 -1.83 -2.66 -3.73
C GLY A 48 -1.56 -3.65 -2.59
N ASP A 49 -0.64 -3.34 -1.68
CA ASP A 49 -0.29 -4.24 -0.57
C ASP A 49 -1.45 -4.43 0.41
N LYS A 50 -2.17 -3.34 0.71
CA LYS A 50 -3.34 -3.42 1.59
C LYS A 50 -4.45 -4.26 0.97
N VAL A 51 -4.69 -4.09 -0.34
CA VAL A 51 -5.67 -4.86 -1.09
C VAL A 51 -5.25 -6.32 -1.18
N ALA A 52 -3.99 -6.61 -1.50
CA ALA A 52 -3.46 -7.97 -1.59
C ALA A 52 -3.56 -8.72 -0.25
N ARG A 53 -3.17 -8.07 0.86
CA ARG A 53 -3.30 -8.66 2.21
C ARG A 53 -4.75 -8.95 2.57
N LYS A 54 -5.66 -8.01 2.27
CA LYS A 54 -7.08 -8.20 2.52
C LYS A 54 -7.65 -9.34 1.67
N ALA A 55 -7.32 -9.38 0.37
CA ALA A 55 -7.73 -10.45 -0.53
C ALA A 55 -7.22 -11.82 -0.04
N ALA A 56 -5.94 -11.93 0.32
CA ALA A 56 -5.37 -13.17 0.84
C ALA A 56 -6.03 -13.63 2.14
N LYS A 57 -6.38 -12.70 3.04
CA LYS A 57 -7.11 -13.00 4.27
C LYS A 57 -8.50 -13.56 3.97
N GLU A 58 -9.26 -12.89 3.10
CA GLU A 58 -10.60 -13.35 2.74
C GLU A 58 -10.58 -14.69 2.00
N MET A 59 -9.62 -14.90 1.09
CA MET A 59 -9.42 -16.21 0.44
C MET A 59 -9.22 -17.33 1.46
N LYS A 60 -8.43 -17.09 2.51
CA LYS A 60 -8.22 -18.06 3.58
C LYS A 60 -9.51 -18.33 4.36
N ASN A 61 -10.30 -17.29 4.66
CA ASN A 61 -11.55 -17.41 5.42
C ASN A 61 -12.57 -18.32 4.71
N VAL A 62 -12.64 -18.22 3.39
CA VAL A 62 -13.61 -18.99 2.57
C VAL A 62 -13.01 -20.27 1.96
N GLY A 63 -11.77 -20.62 2.30
CA GLY A 63 -11.10 -21.83 1.81
C GLY A 63 -10.72 -21.79 0.32
N LEU A 64 -10.69 -20.62 -0.30
CA LEU A 64 -10.35 -20.42 -1.71
C LEU A 64 -8.85 -20.56 -1.95
N LYS A 65 -8.44 -21.43 -2.87
CA LYS A 65 -7.03 -21.57 -3.27
C LYS A 65 -6.73 -20.69 -4.48
N LEU A 66 -5.47 -20.29 -4.63
CA LEU A 66 -5.00 -19.51 -5.78
C LEU A 66 -5.33 -20.20 -7.12
N ARG A 67 -5.24 -21.54 -7.18
CA ARG A 67 -5.56 -22.31 -8.39
C ARG A 67 -7.01 -22.14 -8.82
N ASP A 68 -7.93 -21.98 -7.87
CA ASP A 68 -9.36 -21.83 -8.17
C ASP A 68 -9.63 -20.47 -8.82
N LEU A 69 -8.98 -19.41 -8.31
CA LEU A 69 -9.03 -18.06 -8.89
C LEU A 69 -8.44 -18.02 -10.29
N LEU A 70 -7.28 -18.65 -10.52
CA LEU A 70 -6.64 -18.67 -11.84
C LEU A 70 -7.49 -19.44 -12.87
N LYS A 71 -8.11 -20.56 -12.46
CA LYS A 71 -9.04 -21.30 -13.32
C LYS A 71 -10.29 -20.48 -13.65
N ASP A 72 -10.85 -19.75 -12.68
CA ASP A 72 -12.00 -18.89 -12.95
C ASP A 72 -11.61 -17.73 -13.89
N LEU A 73 -10.44 -17.12 -13.67
CA LEU A 73 -9.93 -16.04 -14.51
C LEU A 73 -9.79 -16.47 -15.98
N GLU A 74 -9.34 -17.69 -16.24
CA GLU A 74 -9.26 -18.26 -17.59
C GLU A 74 -10.65 -18.42 -18.23
N LYS A 75 -11.63 -18.92 -17.48
CA LYS A 75 -13.04 -18.99 -17.94
C LYS A 75 -13.61 -17.60 -18.23
N GLN A 76 -13.37 -16.63 -17.35
CA GLN A 76 -13.82 -15.26 -17.56
C GLN A 76 -13.15 -14.62 -18.77
N ARG A 77 -11.86 -14.88 -19.00
CA ARG A 77 -11.15 -14.40 -20.18
C ARG A 77 -11.77 -14.92 -21.48
N VAL A 78 -12.10 -16.21 -21.54
CA VAL A 78 -12.82 -16.80 -22.69
C VAL A 78 -14.21 -16.16 -22.85
N ARG A 79 -14.96 -16.01 -21.75
CA ARG A 79 -16.29 -15.39 -21.77
C ARG A 79 -16.24 -13.95 -22.28
N TYR A 80 -15.37 -13.12 -21.74
CA TYR A 80 -15.22 -11.72 -22.16
C TYR A 80 -14.73 -11.59 -23.60
N ASN A 81 -13.86 -12.51 -24.06
CA ASN A 81 -13.45 -12.53 -25.46
C ASN A 81 -14.65 -12.81 -26.37
N ARG A 82 -15.45 -13.84 -26.03
CA ARG A 82 -16.68 -14.17 -26.76
C ARG A 82 -17.70 -13.03 -26.74
N GLU A 83 -17.87 -12.35 -25.60
CA GLU A 83 -18.77 -11.21 -25.46
C GLU A 83 -18.32 -9.98 -26.26
N ARG A 84 -17.00 -9.70 -26.32
CA ARG A 84 -16.46 -8.53 -27.04
C ARG A 84 -16.23 -8.77 -28.54
N TYR A 85 -15.87 -9.99 -28.93
CA TYR A 85 -15.35 -10.31 -30.26
C TYR A 85 -16.07 -11.47 -30.94
N GLY A 86 -17.06 -12.09 -30.31
CA GLY A 86 -17.98 -13.05 -30.94
C GLY A 86 -17.37 -14.38 -31.40
N SER A 87 -16.09 -14.63 -31.09
CA SER A 87 -15.35 -15.83 -31.52
C SER A 87 -14.95 -16.70 -30.33
#